data_AF-A0A372QBV1-F1
#
_entry.id   AF-A0A372QBV1-F1
#
_cell.length_a   1.000
_cell.length_b   1.000
_cell.length_c   1.000
_cell.angle_alpha   90.00
_cell.angle_beta   90.00
_cell.angle_gamma   90.00
#
_symmetry.space_group_name_H-M   'P 1'
#
loop_
_entity.id
_entity.type
_entity.pdbx_description
1 polymer ?
#
loop_
_entity_poly.entity_id
_entity_poly.type
_entity_poly.pdbx_seq_one_letter_code
_entity_poly.pdbx_strand_id
1 'polypeptide(L)'
;MDDVLKWKLSCTGRVVEDVIYESISRLDYEHLSHSFIIDVDDPIIKGMFLPVELCEIESTNVKEEQELSADLYENLTKYYGKASIDEIRKVIREAKIGGANFETETLAYTIYSLLRQYECNPSKLSLEHYEAWYNVNLWGPIIDRVYDDITNIDIVRGESSSLASSERKNCNRTLSSRKVMGRRGDMLIRKSSGGIKYEYGGSEVGSQYKGQNATKWLNESGLKLPKMMRDMFVSLCKSTNWDLEKMNNIETVGYIHGGTVLMIMTLDLPAGYINRLSKSELFSIPEDIESFNKVIELITAVWKSKVLFTLYI
;
A
#
# COMPACT_ATOMS: atom_id res chain seq x y z
N MET A 1 -6.78 8.41 -26.48
CA MET A 1 -7.85 8.24 -25.47
C MET A 1 -9.15 8.58 -26.16
N ASP A 2 -10.24 7.92 -25.79
CA ASP A 2 -11.56 8.34 -26.27
C ASP A 2 -11.96 9.59 -25.50
N ASP A 3 -12.23 10.70 -26.20
CA ASP A 3 -12.57 11.98 -25.57
C ASP A 3 -13.88 11.89 -24.77
N VAL A 4 -14.79 10.98 -25.13
CA VAL A 4 -16.06 10.76 -24.42
C VAL A 4 -15.84 10.13 -23.05
N LEU A 5 -14.72 9.41 -22.87
CA LEU A 5 -14.38 8.73 -21.63
C LEU A 5 -13.50 9.57 -20.70
N LYS A 6 -13.04 10.75 -21.14
CA LYS A 6 -12.22 11.62 -20.28
C LYS A 6 -13.02 12.21 -19.12
N TRP A 7 -12.34 12.50 -18.03
CA TRP A 7 -12.97 13.06 -16.84
C TRP A 7 -13.19 14.55 -16.96
N LYS A 8 -14.44 14.92 -17.26
CA LYS A 8 -14.92 16.30 -17.23
C LYS A 8 -15.41 16.67 -15.83
N LEU A 9 -14.77 17.65 -15.21
CA LEU A 9 -15.16 18.18 -13.90
C LEU A 9 -16.51 18.89 -14.01
N SER A 10 -17.41 18.57 -13.09
CA SER A 10 -18.74 19.16 -13.02
C SER A 10 -18.70 20.62 -12.55
N CYS A 11 -17.75 20.98 -11.68
CA CYS A 11 -17.65 22.34 -11.13
C CYS A 11 -17.20 23.39 -12.15
N THR A 12 -16.34 23.03 -13.12
CA THR A 12 -15.76 23.98 -14.10
C THR A 12 -15.92 23.57 -15.56
N GLY A 13 -16.25 22.30 -15.84
CA GLY A 13 -16.28 21.75 -17.18
C GLY A 13 -14.89 21.45 -17.77
N ARG A 14 -13.79 21.69 -17.03
CA ARG A 14 -12.43 21.35 -17.47
C ARG A 14 -12.23 19.85 -17.48
N VAL A 15 -11.36 19.38 -18.37
CA VAL A 15 -11.04 17.96 -18.53
C VAL A 15 -9.71 17.66 -17.85
N VAL A 16 -9.72 16.75 -16.87
CA VAL A 16 -8.57 16.50 -15.99
C VAL A 16 -7.36 16.00 -16.79
N GLU A 17 -7.56 15.06 -17.72
CA GLU A 17 -6.50 14.53 -18.57
C GLU A 17 -5.82 15.62 -19.41
N ASP A 18 -6.59 16.57 -19.94
CA ASP A 18 -6.08 17.64 -20.79
C ASP A 18 -5.27 18.65 -19.97
N VAL A 19 -5.75 19.02 -18.78
CA VAL A 19 -5.02 19.88 -17.83
C VAL A 19 -3.69 19.26 -17.43
N ILE A 20 -3.69 17.97 -17.10
CA ILE A 20 -2.47 17.23 -16.76
C ILE A 20 -1.52 17.22 -17.96
N TYR A 21 -2.01 16.83 -19.14
CA TYR A 21 -1.20 16.72 -20.36
C TYR A 21 -0.50 18.03 -20.71
N GLU A 22 -1.23 19.15 -20.71
CA GLU A 22 -0.66 20.48 -20.98
C GLU A 22 0.41 20.89 -19.96
N SER A 23 0.22 20.52 -18.70
CA SER A 23 1.13 20.86 -17.62
C SER A 23 2.41 20.01 -17.65
N ILE A 24 2.29 18.69 -17.80
CA ILE A 24 3.44 17.77 -17.83
C ILE A 24 4.28 17.91 -19.09
N SER A 25 3.69 18.33 -20.22
CA SER A 25 4.41 18.52 -21.49
C SER A 25 5.52 19.59 -21.39
N ARG A 26 5.51 20.40 -20.33
CA ARG A 26 6.48 21.46 -20.05
C ARG A 26 7.57 21.04 -19.07
N LEU A 27 7.45 19.86 -18.44
CA LEU A 27 8.43 19.36 -17.48
C LEU A 27 9.63 18.74 -18.21
N ASP A 28 10.84 19.01 -17.71
CA ASP A 28 12.10 18.46 -18.22
C ASP A 28 12.55 17.20 -17.46
N TYR A 29 11.75 16.73 -16.51
CA TYR A 29 11.97 15.52 -15.74
C TYR A 29 10.71 14.63 -15.69
N GLU A 30 10.91 13.36 -15.35
CA GLU A 30 9.80 12.43 -15.19
C GLU A 30 9.00 12.72 -13.92
N HIS A 31 7.77 13.20 -14.12
CA HIS A 31 6.74 13.31 -13.09
C HIS A 31 5.77 12.13 -13.10
N LEU A 32 5.17 11.81 -11.95
CA LEU A 32 4.21 10.73 -11.79
C LEU A 32 3.01 10.84 -12.76
N SER A 33 2.58 12.06 -13.03
CA SER A 33 1.45 12.37 -13.92
C SER A 33 1.70 12.07 -15.40
N HIS A 34 2.95 11.81 -15.82
CA HIS A 34 3.21 11.19 -17.13
C HIS A 34 2.61 9.79 -17.26
N SER A 35 2.30 9.16 -16.12
CA SER A 35 1.57 7.90 -16.08
C SER A 35 0.07 8.09 -15.80
N PHE A 36 -0.49 9.31 -15.93
CA PHE A 36 -1.87 9.63 -15.57
C PHE A 36 -2.24 9.21 -14.15
N ILE A 37 -1.28 9.33 -13.23
CA ILE A 37 -1.48 9.16 -11.80
C ILE A 37 -1.39 10.55 -11.17
N ILE A 38 -2.38 10.92 -10.39
CA ILE A 38 -2.38 12.14 -9.59
C ILE A 38 -2.16 11.80 -8.12
N ASP A 39 -1.25 12.51 -7.50
CA ASP A 39 -1.14 12.59 -6.04
C ASP A 39 -1.73 13.95 -5.66
N VAL A 40 -2.87 13.93 -4.98
CA VAL A 40 -3.59 15.18 -4.64
C VAL A 40 -2.79 16.04 -3.66
N ASP A 41 -1.84 15.44 -2.93
CA ASP A 41 -0.95 16.15 -2.02
C ASP A 41 0.30 16.73 -2.68
N ASP A 42 0.55 16.38 -3.94
CA ASP A 42 1.67 16.91 -4.71
C ASP A 42 1.50 18.41 -4.96
N PRO A 43 2.49 19.26 -4.56
CA PRO A 43 2.44 20.70 -4.79
C PRO A 43 2.24 21.09 -6.26
N ILE A 44 2.77 20.31 -7.20
CA ILE A 44 2.61 20.55 -8.63
C ILE A 44 1.15 20.32 -9.03
N ILE A 45 0.54 19.23 -8.56
CA ILE A 45 -0.90 18.95 -8.81
C ILE A 45 -1.78 20.02 -8.19
N LYS A 46 -1.50 20.42 -6.94
CA LYS A 46 -2.21 21.51 -6.27
C LYS A 46 -2.13 22.83 -7.06
N GLY A 47 -1.04 23.05 -7.81
CA GLY A 47 -0.88 24.21 -8.69
C GLY A 47 -1.59 24.12 -10.04
N MET A 48 -2.02 22.92 -10.49
CA MET A 48 -2.68 22.72 -11.80
C MET A 48 -4.20 22.98 -11.77
N PHE A 49 -4.80 22.86 -10.59
CA PHE A 49 -6.25 22.85 -10.40
C PHE A 49 -6.70 23.94 -9.42
N LEU A 50 -7.94 24.40 -9.58
CA LEU A 50 -8.59 25.31 -8.63
C LEU A 50 -8.96 24.55 -7.35
N PRO A 51 -9.10 25.21 -6.19
CA PRO A 51 -9.50 24.54 -4.95
C PRO A 51 -10.81 23.76 -5.05
N VAL A 52 -11.80 24.28 -5.79
CA VAL A 52 -13.08 23.57 -6.04
C VAL A 52 -12.92 22.33 -6.90
N GLU A 53 -11.96 22.35 -7.84
CA GLU A 53 -11.65 21.22 -8.70
C GLU A 53 -10.90 20.15 -7.91
N LEU A 54 -9.94 20.54 -7.06
CA LEU A 54 -9.23 19.62 -6.17
C LEU A 54 -10.20 18.93 -5.21
N CYS A 55 -11.14 19.69 -4.63
CA CYS A 55 -12.18 19.13 -3.76
C CYS A 55 -13.04 18.09 -4.53
N GLU A 56 -13.49 18.41 -5.75
CA GLU A 56 -14.20 17.46 -6.59
C GLU A 56 -13.35 16.22 -6.91
N ILE A 57 -12.08 16.40 -7.25
CA ILE A 57 -11.13 15.33 -7.56
C ILE A 57 -10.92 14.40 -6.35
N GLU A 58 -10.79 14.97 -5.16
CA GLU A 58 -10.63 14.26 -3.90
C GLU A 58 -11.90 13.49 -3.52
N SER A 59 -13.09 14.06 -3.74
CA SER A 59 -14.36 13.43 -3.35
C SER A 59 -14.96 12.47 -4.38
N THR A 60 -14.47 12.49 -5.63
CA THR A 60 -15.05 11.66 -6.70
C THR A 60 -14.73 10.19 -6.51
N ASN A 61 -15.77 9.36 -6.54
CA ASN A 61 -15.70 7.89 -6.45
C ASN A 61 -14.77 7.41 -5.32
N VAL A 62 -14.83 8.08 -4.16
CA VAL A 62 -14.12 7.64 -2.94
C VAL A 62 -14.79 6.38 -2.42
N LYS A 63 -13.96 5.41 -2.04
CA LYS A 63 -14.42 4.12 -1.53
C LYS A 63 -14.78 4.30 -0.07
N GLU A 64 -15.87 3.66 0.36
CA GLU A 64 -16.23 3.67 1.77
C GLU A 64 -15.10 3.04 2.59
N GLU A 65 -14.67 3.74 3.63
CA GLU A 65 -13.69 3.21 4.57
C GLU A 65 -14.30 1.97 5.24
N GLN A 66 -13.67 0.82 5.03
CA GLN A 66 -14.15 -0.42 5.59
C GLN A 66 -13.73 -0.54 7.06
N GLU A 67 -14.69 -0.87 7.92
CA GLU A 67 -14.44 -1.11 9.33
C GLU A 67 -13.80 -2.48 9.55
N LEU A 68 -12.94 -2.57 10.58
CA LEU A 68 -12.44 -3.85 11.05
C LEU A 68 -13.57 -4.65 11.68
N SER A 69 -13.43 -5.98 11.71
CA SER A 69 -14.38 -6.82 12.45
C SER A 69 -14.48 -6.36 13.91
N ALA A 70 -15.67 -6.47 14.49
CA ALA A 70 -15.89 -6.11 15.90
C ALA A 70 -14.94 -6.87 16.83
N ASP A 71 -14.70 -8.15 16.54
CA ASP A 71 -13.78 -9.02 17.29
C ASP A 71 -12.32 -8.52 17.21
N LEU A 72 -11.84 -8.18 16.01
CA LEU A 72 -10.48 -7.65 15.83
C LEU A 72 -10.33 -6.30 16.53
N TYR A 73 -11.31 -5.41 16.40
CA TYR A 73 -11.29 -4.12 17.08
C TYR A 73 -11.29 -4.28 18.61
N GLU A 74 -12.15 -5.14 19.15
CA GLU A 74 -12.17 -5.44 20.58
C GLU A 74 -10.80 -5.97 21.04
N ASN A 75 -10.17 -6.84 20.27
CA ASN A 75 -8.85 -7.37 20.61
C ASN A 75 -7.73 -6.33 20.51
N LEU A 76 -7.74 -5.46 19.51
CA LEU A 76 -6.79 -4.33 19.39
C LEU A 76 -6.91 -3.40 20.60
N THR A 77 -8.14 -3.09 21.03
CA THR A 77 -8.35 -2.13 22.13
C THR A 77 -7.81 -2.57 23.48
N LYS A 78 -7.64 -3.89 23.70
CA LYS A 78 -7.04 -4.44 24.93
C LYS A 78 -5.58 -3.99 25.12
N TYR A 79 -4.91 -3.58 24.05
CA TYR A 79 -3.53 -3.12 24.07
C TYR A 79 -3.39 -1.59 24.17
N TYR A 80 -4.46 -0.82 23.97
CA TYR A 80 -4.40 0.64 24.13
C TYR A 80 -4.13 1.01 25.60
N GLY A 81 -3.24 1.99 25.78
CA GLY A 81 -2.82 2.50 27.09
C GLY A 81 -1.89 1.59 27.87
N LYS A 82 -1.44 0.47 27.29
CA LYS A 82 -0.39 -0.37 27.91
C LYS A 82 0.97 0.27 27.64
N ALA A 83 1.76 0.44 28.70
CA ALA A 83 3.03 1.17 28.64
C ALA A 83 4.22 0.33 29.12
N SER A 84 4.02 -0.96 29.39
CA SER A 84 5.07 -1.87 29.83
C SER A 84 4.96 -3.24 29.18
N ILE A 85 6.11 -3.92 29.10
CA ILE A 85 6.22 -5.28 28.54
C ILE A 85 5.31 -6.24 29.31
N ASP A 86 5.31 -6.19 30.63
CA ASP A 86 4.53 -7.11 31.47
C ASP A 86 3.02 -6.96 31.27
N GLU A 87 2.53 -5.73 31.11
CA GLU A 87 1.13 -5.46 30.81
C GLU A 87 0.72 -6.04 29.47
N ILE A 88 1.51 -5.82 28.41
CA ILE A 88 1.21 -6.32 27.07
C ILE A 88 1.31 -7.85 27.05
N ARG A 89 2.32 -8.43 27.73
CA ARG A 89 2.46 -9.89 27.92
C ARG A 89 1.25 -10.49 28.61
N LYS A 90 0.70 -9.82 29.61
CA LYS A 90 -0.50 -10.26 30.31
C LYS A 90 -1.70 -10.33 29.36
N VAL A 91 -1.91 -9.32 28.51
CA VAL A 91 -2.98 -9.33 27.51
C VAL A 91 -2.83 -10.53 26.55
N ILE A 92 -1.62 -10.81 26.05
CA ILE A 92 -1.38 -11.96 25.17
C ILE A 92 -1.69 -13.30 25.86
N ARG A 93 -1.29 -13.45 27.13
CA ARG A 93 -1.57 -14.67 27.92
C ARG A 93 -3.07 -14.89 28.12
N GLU A 94 -3.82 -13.81 28.28
CA GLU A 94 -5.27 -13.83 28.48
C GLU A 94 -6.07 -14.02 27.18
N ALA A 95 -5.46 -13.75 26.01
CA ALA A 95 -6.11 -13.82 24.70
C ALA A 95 -6.56 -15.24 24.25
N LYS A 96 -6.24 -16.30 25.02
CA LYS A 96 -6.61 -17.70 24.75
C LYS A 96 -6.45 -18.08 23.26
N ILE A 97 -5.22 -17.95 22.74
CA ILE A 97 -4.89 -18.15 21.33
C ILE A 97 -5.34 -19.53 20.80
N GLY A 98 -5.24 -20.59 21.61
CA GLY A 98 -5.62 -21.94 21.17
C GLY A 98 -7.12 -22.07 20.85
N GLY A 99 -7.43 -22.15 19.55
CA GLY A 99 -8.81 -22.25 19.05
C GLY A 99 -9.49 -20.89 18.83
N ALA A 100 -8.73 -19.80 18.83
CA ALA A 100 -9.23 -18.48 18.50
C ALA A 100 -9.44 -18.32 16.97
N ASN A 101 -10.11 -17.23 16.57
CA ASN A 101 -10.22 -16.91 15.15
C ASN A 101 -8.87 -16.43 14.58
N PHE A 102 -8.73 -16.48 13.26
CA PHE A 102 -7.51 -16.10 12.56
C PHE A 102 -6.98 -14.71 12.93
N GLU A 103 -7.87 -13.73 13.05
CA GLU A 103 -7.50 -12.34 13.36
C GLU A 103 -6.87 -12.23 14.75
N THR A 104 -7.44 -12.92 15.74
CA THR A 104 -6.94 -12.96 17.11
C THR A 104 -5.57 -13.64 17.18
N GLU A 105 -5.42 -14.79 16.53
CA GLU A 105 -4.15 -15.53 16.50
C GLU A 105 -3.05 -14.69 15.83
N THR A 106 -3.36 -14.08 14.69
CA THR A 106 -2.42 -13.26 13.91
C THR A 106 -2.01 -12.00 14.66
N LEU A 107 -2.96 -11.32 15.30
CA LEU A 107 -2.68 -10.14 16.13
C LEU A 107 -1.76 -10.50 17.31
N ALA A 108 -2.10 -11.58 18.04
CA ALA A 108 -1.29 -12.04 19.16
C ALA A 108 0.13 -12.44 18.72
N TYR A 109 0.27 -13.13 17.57
CA TYR A 109 1.56 -13.47 16.98
C TYR A 109 2.37 -12.21 16.61
N THR A 110 1.73 -11.23 15.99
CA THR A 110 2.35 -9.96 15.58
C THR A 110 2.91 -9.23 16.79
N ILE A 111 2.08 -9.01 17.81
CA ILE A 111 2.46 -8.32 19.04
C ILE A 111 3.54 -9.10 19.80
N TYR A 112 3.39 -10.42 19.91
CA TYR A 112 4.40 -11.28 20.55
C TYR A 112 5.76 -11.16 19.86
N SER A 113 5.78 -11.16 18.53
CA SER A 113 7.01 -11.06 17.73
C SER A 113 7.69 -9.71 17.93
N LEU A 114 6.93 -8.62 18.04
CA LEU A 114 7.43 -7.28 18.34
C LEU A 114 7.96 -7.17 19.77
N LEU A 115 7.22 -7.66 20.76
CA LEU A 115 7.64 -7.62 22.16
C LEU A 115 9.02 -8.25 22.39
N ARG A 116 9.33 -9.36 21.69
CA ARG A 116 10.65 -9.99 21.78
C ARG A 116 11.78 -9.05 21.35
N GLN A 117 11.51 -8.09 20.46
CA GLN A 117 12.50 -7.10 20.04
C GLN A 117 12.71 -6.02 21.11
N TYR A 118 11.63 -5.60 21.80
CA TYR A 118 11.71 -4.68 22.95
C TYR A 118 12.42 -5.30 24.16
N GLU A 119 12.21 -6.60 24.42
CA GLU A 119 12.78 -7.32 25.58
C GLU A 119 14.30 -7.53 25.50
N CYS A 120 14.90 -7.37 24.33
CA CYS A 120 16.35 -7.47 24.19
C CYS A 120 17.04 -6.32 24.95
N ASN A 121 18.27 -6.57 25.43
CA ASN A 121 19.09 -5.55 26.08
C ASN A 121 20.45 -5.40 25.35
N PRO A 122 20.71 -4.26 24.66
CA PRO A 122 19.76 -3.19 24.38
C PRO A 122 18.61 -3.65 23.46
N SER A 123 17.51 -2.91 23.46
CA SER A 123 16.35 -3.17 22.57
C SER A 123 16.86 -3.33 21.15
N LYS A 124 16.34 -4.30 20.40
CA LYS A 124 16.72 -4.41 18.99
C LYS A 124 16.18 -3.25 18.17
N LEU A 125 15.13 -2.57 18.62
CA LEU A 125 14.55 -1.45 17.90
C LEU A 125 15.43 -0.19 17.98
N SER A 126 16.27 -0.07 19.01
CA SER A 126 17.24 1.04 19.16
C SER A 126 18.56 0.80 18.42
N LEU A 127 18.63 -0.21 17.57
CA LEU A 127 19.83 -0.57 16.81
C LEU A 127 19.55 -0.47 15.31
N GLU A 128 20.58 -0.12 14.55
CA GLU A 128 20.51 -0.23 13.09
C GLU A 128 20.65 -1.68 12.66
N HIS A 129 19.80 -2.10 11.71
CA HIS A 129 19.89 -3.43 11.11
C HIS A 129 19.92 -3.38 9.60
N TYR A 130 20.31 -4.51 9.01
CA TYR A 130 20.11 -4.74 7.59
C TYR A 130 18.63 -4.91 7.28
N GLU A 131 18.26 -4.60 6.04
CA GLU A 131 16.88 -4.68 5.55
C GLU A 131 16.20 -6.03 5.82
N ALA A 132 16.93 -7.13 5.63
CA ALA A 132 16.45 -8.48 5.89
C ALA A 132 16.00 -8.69 7.34
N TRP A 133 16.63 -8.02 8.31
CA TRP A 133 16.24 -8.11 9.70
C TRP A 133 14.86 -7.49 9.93
N TYR A 134 14.59 -6.29 9.37
CA TYR A 134 13.28 -5.64 9.48
C TYR A 134 12.21 -6.47 8.79
N ASN A 135 12.50 -7.01 7.60
CA ASN A 135 11.59 -7.89 6.88
C ASN A 135 11.23 -9.14 7.68
N VAL A 136 12.19 -9.78 8.34
CA VAL A 136 11.93 -11.01 9.11
C VAL A 136 11.25 -10.71 10.45
N ASN A 137 11.68 -9.68 11.16
CA ASN A 137 11.31 -9.49 12.57
C ASN A 137 10.14 -8.52 12.77
N LEU A 138 9.91 -7.59 11.84
CA LEU A 138 8.84 -6.58 11.95
C LEU A 138 7.81 -6.75 10.82
N TRP A 139 8.22 -6.56 9.58
CA TRP A 139 7.30 -6.45 8.46
C TRP A 139 6.68 -7.78 8.03
N GLY A 140 7.38 -8.90 8.20
CA GLY A 140 6.83 -10.23 7.99
C GLY A 140 5.64 -10.49 8.92
N PRO A 141 5.80 -10.38 10.26
CA PRO A 141 4.70 -10.49 11.20
C PRO A 141 3.59 -9.47 10.98
N ILE A 142 3.93 -8.19 10.74
CA ILE A 142 2.94 -7.10 10.66
C ILE A 142 2.15 -7.12 9.35
N ILE A 143 2.81 -7.37 8.21
CA ILE A 143 2.19 -7.24 6.87
C ILE A 143 1.86 -8.62 6.31
N ASP A 144 2.84 -9.53 6.23
CA ASP A 144 2.66 -10.77 5.47
C ASP A 144 1.55 -11.63 6.08
N ARG A 145 1.60 -11.81 7.40
CA ARG A 145 0.71 -12.72 8.14
C ARG A 145 -0.75 -12.27 8.14
N VAL A 146 -1.00 -10.99 7.89
CA VAL A 146 -2.36 -10.46 7.81
C VAL A 146 -3.14 -11.10 6.65
N TYR A 147 -2.46 -11.52 5.58
CA TYR A 147 -3.06 -12.10 4.38
C TYR A 147 -3.17 -13.63 4.38
N ASP A 148 -2.68 -14.32 5.41
CA ASP A 148 -2.57 -15.79 5.45
C ASP A 148 -3.94 -16.53 5.41
N ASP A 149 -5.05 -15.87 5.74
CA ASP A 149 -6.42 -16.41 5.66
C ASP A 149 -7.06 -16.31 4.29
N ILE A 150 -6.49 -15.51 3.38
CA ILE A 150 -7.08 -15.31 2.07
C ILE A 150 -6.62 -16.43 1.14
N THR A 151 -7.60 -17.14 0.59
CA THR A 151 -7.33 -18.32 -0.24
C THR A 151 -6.51 -17.96 -1.49
N ASN A 152 -5.45 -18.75 -1.71
CA ASN A 152 -4.52 -18.64 -2.84
C ASN A 152 -3.70 -17.35 -2.91
N ILE A 153 -3.49 -16.69 -1.78
CA ILE A 153 -2.63 -15.52 -1.70
C ILE A 153 -1.26 -15.88 -1.22
N ASP A 154 -0.28 -15.22 -1.81
CA ASP A 154 1.11 -15.30 -1.42
C ASP A 154 1.71 -13.89 -1.37
N ILE A 155 2.53 -13.69 -0.34
CA ILE A 155 3.31 -12.46 -0.13
C ILE A 155 4.73 -12.75 -0.59
N VAL A 156 5.01 -12.36 -1.84
CA VAL A 156 6.25 -12.73 -2.52
C VAL A 156 7.33 -11.70 -2.22
N ARG A 157 8.25 -12.04 -1.31
CA ARG A 157 9.40 -11.20 -0.96
C ARG A 157 10.65 -11.50 -1.81
N GLY A 158 11.57 -10.53 -1.86
CA GLY A 158 12.91 -10.70 -2.43
C GLY A 158 13.02 -10.23 -3.88
N GLU A 159 13.00 -8.91 -4.09
CA GLU A 159 13.13 -8.23 -5.39
C GLU A 159 12.34 -8.91 -6.54
N SER A 160 11.11 -9.31 -6.25
CA SER A 160 10.30 -10.03 -7.22
C SER A 160 9.85 -9.11 -8.35
N SER A 161 9.98 -9.58 -9.58
CA SER A 161 9.50 -8.85 -10.75
C SER A 161 7.97 -8.92 -10.83
N SER A 162 7.32 -7.77 -10.89
CA SER A 162 5.88 -7.64 -11.17
C SER A 162 5.56 -8.21 -12.56
N LEU A 163 4.60 -9.11 -12.60
CA LEU A 163 4.04 -9.69 -13.82
C LEU A 163 3.22 -8.63 -14.58
N ALA A 164 2.47 -7.79 -13.88
CA ALA A 164 1.68 -6.75 -14.50
C ALA A 164 2.56 -5.70 -15.21
N SER A 165 3.65 -5.29 -14.56
CA SER A 165 4.66 -4.43 -15.18
C SER A 165 5.34 -5.10 -16.37
N SER A 166 5.62 -6.40 -16.27
CA SER A 166 6.17 -7.17 -17.39
C SER A 166 5.19 -7.19 -18.56
N GLU A 167 3.92 -7.42 -18.32
CA GLU A 167 2.89 -7.51 -19.35
C GLU A 167 2.76 -6.18 -20.10
N ARG A 168 2.65 -5.05 -19.37
CA ARG A 168 2.61 -3.72 -20.00
C ARG A 168 3.84 -3.48 -20.89
N LYS A 169 5.05 -3.75 -20.39
CA LYS A 169 6.28 -3.51 -21.16
C LYS A 169 6.39 -4.37 -22.42
N ASN A 170 5.68 -5.50 -22.47
CA ASN A 170 5.74 -6.46 -23.58
C ASN A 170 4.43 -6.52 -24.38
N CYS A 171 3.49 -5.58 -24.21
CA CYS A 171 2.18 -5.64 -24.85
C CYS A 171 2.24 -5.66 -26.40
N ASN A 172 3.28 -5.08 -26.99
CA ASN A 172 3.53 -5.05 -28.42
C ASN A 172 4.71 -5.94 -28.84
N ARG A 173 5.08 -6.91 -27.98
CA ARG A 173 6.24 -7.77 -28.20
C ARG A 173 6.00 -8.75 -29.34
N THR A 174 7.01 -8.92 -30.18
CA THR A 174 7.10 -10.00 -31.18
C THR A 174 8.17 -11.03 -30.81
N LEU A 175 8.15 -12.20 -31.47
CA LEU A 175 9.07 -13.32 -31.23
C LEU A 175 10.56 -12.97 -31.45
N SER A 176 10.86 -11.90 -32.20
CA SER A 176 12.24 -11.51 -32.54
C SER A 176 12.98 -10.76 -31.42
N SER A 177 12.27 -10.31 -30.38
CA SER A 177 12.87 -9.53 -29.27
C SER A 177 13.09 -10.40 -28.03
N ARG A 178 13.87 -9.95 -27.04
CA ARG A 178 13.95 -10.59 -25.70
C ARG A 178 12.86 -10.05 -24.77
N LYS A 179 12.24 -10.90 -23.93
CA LYS A 179 11.18 -10.47 -23.01
C LYS A 179 11.77 -9.50 -21.98
N VAL A 180 11.18 -8.32 -21.86
CA VAL A 180 11.60 -7.30 -20.89
C VAL A 180 11.03 -7.68 -19.53
N MET A 181 11.87 -7.65 -18.48
CA MET A 181 11.41 -7.90 -17.12
C MET A 181 10.52 -6.77 -16.61
N GLY A 182 9.57 -7.13 -15.75
CA GLY A 182 8.77 -6.16 -15.01
C GLY A 182 9.60 -5.32 -14.06
N ARG A 183 8.94 -4.37 -13.40
CA ARG A 183 9.57 -3.65 -12.29
C ARG A 183 9.77 -4.63 -11.14
N ARG A 184 10.92 -4.56 -10.47
CA ARG A 184 11.16 -5.31 -9.24
C ARG A 184 10.68 -4.48 -8.06
N GLY A 185 9.92 -5.11 -7.18
CA GLY A 185 9.60 -4.60 -5.86
C GLY A 185 10.07 -5.62 -4.82
N ASP A 186 10.25 -5.17 -3.59
CA ASP A 186 10.78 -6.01 -2.52
C ASP A 186 9.73 -6.99 -1.96
N MET A 187 8.47 -6.65 -2.13
CA MET A 187 7.30 -7.48 -1.80
C MET A 187 6.23 -7.31 -2.88
N LEU A 188 5.52 -8.39 -3.19
CA LEU A 188 4.31 -8.37 -4.03
C LEU A 188 3.18 -9.13 -3.34
N ILE A 189 1.97 -8.56 -3.37
CA ILE A 189 0.75 -9.27 -2.95
C ILE A 189 0.17 -9.94 -4.19
N ARG A 190 0.16 -11.27 -4.21
CA ARG A 190 -0.20 -12.05 -5.40
C ARG A 190 -1.23 -13.12 -5.10
N LYS A 191 -2.34 -13.11 -5.84
CA LYS A 191 -3.32 -14.21 -5.86
C LYS A 191 -3.05 -15.14 -7.05
N SER A 192 -3.04 -16.44 -6.81
CA SER A 192 -2.95 -17.46 -7.87
C SER A 192 -4.31 -18.13 -8.07
N SER A 193 -4.92 -18.01 -9.25
CA SER A 193 -6.21 -18.65 -9.54
C SER A 193 -6.19 -19.28 -10.93
N GLY A 194 -6.47 -20.59 -11.01
CA GLY A 194 -6.52 -21.31 -12.29
C GLY A 194 -5.22 -21.25 -13.11
N GLY A 195 -4.06 -21.14 -12.45
CA GLY A 195 -2.76 -20.97 -13.10
C GLY A 195 -2.42 -19.53 -13.52
N ILE A 196 -3.35 -18.58 -13.35
CA ILE A 196 -3.14 -17.15 -13.59
C ILE A 196 -2.76 -16.47 -12.28
N LYS A 197 -1.82 -15.53 -12.35
CA LYS A 197 -1.34 -14.75 -11.21
C LYS A 197 -1.79 -13.30 -11.35
N TYR A 198 -2.55 -12.83 -10.38
CA TYR A 198 -2.98 -11.45 -10.28
C TYR A 198 -2.23 -10.77 -9.14
N GLU A 199 -1.80 -9.54 -9.38
CA GLU A 199 -1.04 -8.72 -8.43
C GLU A 199 -1.93 -7.55 -8.01
N TYR A 200 -1.99 -7.28 -6.72
CA TYR A 200 -2.87 -6.24 -6.15
C TYR A 200 -2.12 -5.22 -5.32
N GLY A 201 -0.80 -5.41 -5.15
CA GLY A 201 -0.01 -4.52 -4.34
C GLY A 201 1.43 -4.97 -4.21
N GLY A 202 2.21 -4.18 -3.51
CA GLY A 202 3.62 -4.48 -3.24
C GLY A 202 4.28 -3.50 -2.29
N SER A 203 5.59 -3.63 -2.12
CA SER A 203 6.37 -2.71 -1.30
C SER A 203 7.73 -2.36 -1.88
N GLU A 204 8.29 -1.26 -1.41
CA GLU A 204 9.71 -0.91 -1.50
C GLU A 204 10.25 -0.72 -0.08
N VAL A 205 11.47 -1.21 0.18
CA VAL A 205 12.07 -1.28 1.50
C VAL A 205 13.39 -0.52 1.55
N GLY A 206 13.60 0.16 2.67
CA GLY A 206 14.90 0.66 3.09
C GLY A 206 15.29 0.13 4.47
N SER A 207 16.57 -0.16 4.66
CA SER A 207 17.12 -0.43 5.99
C SER A 207 17.06 0.78 6.93
N GLN A 208 16.88 1.99 6.41
CA GLN A 208 16.86 3.23 7.18
C GLN A 208 15.81 4.18 6.63
N TYR A 209 15.15 4.89 7.55
CA TYR A 209 14.36 6.07 7.21
C TYR A 209 15.23 7.33 7.33
N LYS A 210 15.44 8.03 6.21
CA LYS A 210 16.27 9.25 6.14
C LYS A 210 15.44 10.52 5.97
N GLY A 211 14.16 10.47 6.35
CA GLY A 211 13.20 11.55 6.12
C GLY A 211 12.47 11.43 4.78
N GLN A 212 11.28 12.02 4.70
CA GLN A 212 10.46 12.03 3.47
C GLN A 212 11.13 12.73 2.28
N ASN A 213 12.03 13.69 2.56
CA ASN A 213 12.76 14.43 1.52
C ASN A 213 14.01 13.69 1.01
N ALA A 214 14.31 12.50 1.53
CA ALA A 214 15.42 11.71 1.03
C ALA A 214 15.13 11.21 -0.40
N THR A 215 16.12 11.30 -1.28
CA THR A 215 15.98 10.91 -2.70
C THR A 215 15.43 9.50 -2.89
N LYS A 216 15.84 8.53 -2.05
CA LYS A 216 15.32 7.16 -2.10
C LYS A 216 13.82 7.13 -1.80
N TRP A 217 13.39 7.78 -0.73
CA TRP A 217 11.98 7.85 -0.32
C TRP A 217 11.12 8.55 -1.36
N LEU A 218 11.56 9.72 -1.85
CA LEU A 218 10.87 10.46 -2.91
C LEU A 218 10.72 9.64 -4.19
N ASN A 219 11.77 8.95 -4.61
CA ASN A 219 11.71 8.12 -5.81
C ASN A 219 10.80 6.90 -5.63
N GLU A 220 10.86 6.22 -4.47
CA GLU A 220 10.07 5.01 -4.21
C GLU A 220 8.59 5.31 -4.04
N SER A 221 8.25 6.31 -3.22
CA SER A 221 6.88 6.74 -2.97
C SER A 221 6.30 7.65 -4.07
N GLY A 222 7.14 8.32 -4.87
CA GLY A 222 6.71 9.26 -5.90
C GLY A 222 6.71 8.70 -7.32
N LEU A 223 7.49 7.65 -7.61
CA LEU A 223 7.62 7.11 -8.97
C LEU A 223 7.62 5.59 -9.02
N LYS A 224 8.45 4.91 -8.21
CA LYS A 224 8.68 3.47 -8.38
C LYS A 224 7.43 2.65 -8.07
N LEU A 225 6.95 2.73 -6.83
CA LEU A 225 5.85 1.93 -6.34
C LEU A 225 4.51 2.35 -6.99
N PRO A 226 4.17 3.66 -7.10
CA PRO A 226 2.93 4.08 -7.76
C PRO A 226 2.79 3.57 -9.20
N LYS A 227 3.86 3.59 -9.99
CA LYS A 227 3.81 3.09 -11.38
C LYS A 227 3.65 1.57 -11.43
N MET A 228 4.24 0.84 -10.48
CA MET A 228 4.03 -0.60 -10.37
C MET A 228 2.59 -0.92 -9.95
N MET A 229 2.05 -0.20 -8.97
CA MET A 229 0.65 -0.30 -8.54
C MET A 229 -0.32 0.00 -9.69
N ARG A 230 -0.07 1.04 -10.50
CA ARG A 230 -0.87 1.29 -11.70
C ARG A 230 -0.82 0.15 -12.71
N ASP A 231 0.37 -0.42 -12.95
CA ASP A 231 0.51 -1.55 -13.86
C ASP A 231 -0.35 -2.74 -13.38
N MET A 232 -0.35 -3.00 -12.07
CA MET A 232 -1.22 -3.99 -11.41
C MET A 232 -2.70 -3.65 -11.56
N PHE A 233 -3.09 -2.42 -11.25
CA PHE A 233 -4.46 -1.91 -11.40
C PHE A 233 -5.00 -2.15 -12.81
N VAL A 234 -4.25 -1.75 -13.84
CA VAL A 234 -4.63 -1.95 -15.25
C VAL A 234 -4.75 -3.44 -15.58
N SER A 235 -3.89 -4.31 -15.03
CA SER A 235 -4.01 -5.75 -15.20
C SER A 235 -5.28 -6.31 -14.57
N LEU A 236 -5.70 -5.79 -13.42
CA LEU A 236 -6.96 -6.16 -12.77
C LEU A 236 -8.17 -5.67 -13.59
N CYS A 237 -8.16 -4.44 -14.10
CA CYS A 237 -9.22 -3.94 -15.01
C CYS A 237 -9.37 -4.80 -16.28
N LYS A 238 -8.26 -5.28 -16.85
CA LYS A 238 -8.31 -6.22 -17.97
C LYS A 238 -8.99 -7.53 -17.58
N SER A 239 -8.75 -8.03 -16.36
CA SER A 239 -9.36 -9.27 -15.87
C SER A 239 -10.88 -9.14 -15.65
N THR A 240 -11.38 -7.92 -15.44
CA THR A 240 -12.81 -7.61 -15.35
C THR A 240 -13.43 -7.28 -16.71
N ASN A 241 -12.70 -7.44 -17.82
CA ASN A 241 -13.10 -7.01 -19.16
C ASN A 241 -13.47 -5.52 -19.24
N TRP A 242 -12.81 -4.67 -18.44
CA TRP A 242 -13.05 -3.24 -18.38
C TRP A 242 -14.48 -2.86 -17.96
N ASP A 243 -15.13 -3.73 -17.20
CA ASP A 243 -16.44 -3.45 -16.59
C ASP A 243 -16.30 -2.29 -15.58
N LEU A 244 -17.00 -1.18 -15.85
CA LEU A 244 -16.88 0.05 -15.07
C LEU A 244 -17.32 -0.13 -13.61
N GLU A 245 -18.37 -0.90 -13.36
CA GLU A 245 -18.87 -1.13 -12.00
C GLU A 245 -17.81 -1.89 -11.19
N LYS A 246 -17.20 -2.92 -11.77
CA LYS A 246 -16.10 -3.65 -11.12
C LYS A 246 -14.85 -2.78 -10.96
N MET A 247 -14.47 -2.06 -12.01
CA MET A 247 -13.28 -1.20 -12.01
C MET A 247 -13.36 -0.10 -10.96
N ASN A 248 -14.54 0.49 -10.78
CA ASN A 248 -14.74 1.55 -9.79
C ASN A 248 -14.51 1.09 -8.37
N ASN A 249 -14.62 -0.22 -8.12
CA ASN A 249 -14.33 -0.78 -6.81
C ASN A 249 -12.85 -1.13 -6.67
N ILE A 250 -12.14 -1.60 -7.71
CA ILE A 250 -10.72 -2.03 -7.58
C ILE A 250 -9.84 -0.97 -6.90
N GLU A 251 -9.00 -1.41 -5.97
CA GLU A 251 -7.89 -0.65 -5.41
C GLU A 251 -6.62 -1.49 -5.35
N THR A 252 -5.47 -0.86 -5.51
CA THR A 252 -4.17 -1.48 -5.26
C THR A 252 -3.49 -0.86 -4.06
N VAL A 253 -2.77 -1.68 -3.27
CA VAL A 253 -2.16 -1.26 -2.00
C VAL A 253 -0.63 -1.29 -2.10
N GLY A 254 0.01 -0.25 -1.59
CA GLY A 254 1.45 -0.10 -1.56
C GLY A 254 1.96 0.12 -0.14
N TYR A 255 3.12 -0.45 0.18
CA TYR A 255 3.83 -0.17 1.42
C TYR A 255 5.20 0.41 1.12
N ILE A 256 5.52 1.56 1.70
CA ILE A 256 6.88 2.09 1.71
C ILE A 256 7.36 2.00 3.14
N HIS A 257 8.41 1.22 3.39
CA HIS A 257 8.96 1.10 4.73
C HIS A 257 10.45 1.35 4.78
N GLY A 258 10.88 2.02 5.84
CA GLY A 258 12.26 2.42 6.11
C GLY A 258 12.60 2.16 7.57
N GLY A 259 13.39 1.13 7.85
CA GLY A 259 13.64 0.70 9.23
C GLY A 259 12.33 0.35 9.95
N THR A 260 11.93 1.17 10.94
CA THR A 260 10.69 1.03 11.73
C THR A 260 9.53 1.92 11.27
N VAL A 261 9.72 2.70 10.20
CA VAL A 261 8.73 3.66 9.67
C VAL A 261 7.99 3.05 8.48
N LEU A 262 6.68 3.29 8.40
CA LEU A 262 5.79 2.80 7.35
C LEU A 262 4.92 3.94 6.79
N MET A 263 4.77 3.97 5.47
CA MET A 263 3.74 4.70 4.75
C MET A 263 2.91 3.70 3.94
N ILE A 264 1.59 3.80 4.05
CA ILE A 264 0.65 2.99 3.26
C ILE A 264 0.15 3.87 2.12
N MET A 265 0.02 3.27 0.94
CA MET A 265 -0.43 3.92 -0.26
C MET A 265 -1.61 3.15 -0.85
N THR A 266 -2.60 3.86 -1.37
CA THR A 266 -3.67 3.26 -2.17
C THR A 266 -3.72 3.93 -3.53
N LEU A 267 -4.06 3.14 -4.55
CA LEU A 267 -4.27 3.65 -5.90
C LEU A 267 -5.58 3.10 -6.47
N ASP A 268 -6.44 4.02 -6.88
CA ASP A 268 -7.80 3.75 -7.34
C ASP A 268 -8.10 4.46 -8.67
N LEU A 269 -9.34 4.32 -9.16
CA LEU A 269 -9.87 5.01 -10.33
C LEU A 269 -11.01 5.95 -9.92
N PRO A 270 -10.76 7.25 -9.74
CA PRO A 270 -11.83 8.22 -9.50
C PRO A 270 -12.75 8.36 -10.72
N ALA A 271 -12.19 8.62 -11.90
CA ALA A 271 -12.91 8.73 -13.16
C ALA A 271 -11.95 8.77 -14.37
N GLY A 272 -12.52 8.53 -15.54
CA GLY A 272 -11.84 8.62 -16.83
C GLY A 272 -10.60 7.72 -16.94
N TYR A 273 -9.46 8.30 -17.32
CA TYR A 273 -8.19 7.59 -17.43
C TYR A 273 -7.21 7.92 -16.30
N ILE A 274 -7.69 8.61 -15.26
CA ILE A 274 -6.87 9.12 -14.16
C ILE A 274 -6.90 8.15 -12.99
N ASN A 275 -5.73 7.66 -12.59
CA ASN A 275 -5.59 7.01 -11.31
C ASN A 275 -5.29 8.05 -10.23
N ARG A 276 -5.94 7.94 -9.07
CA ARG A 276 -5.60 8.77 -7.90
C ARG A 276 -4.76 7.94 -6.93
N LEU A 277 -3.73 8.57 -6.40
CA LEU A 277 -2.84 8.03 -5.40
C LEU A 277 -3.13 8.75 -4.09
N SER A 278 -3.40 7.97 -3.04
CA SER A 278 -3.53 8.46 -1.67
C SER A 278 -2.40 7.89 -0.83
N LYS A 279 -1.82 8.73 0.03
CA LYS A 279 -0.75 8.36 0.94
C LYS A 279 -1.21 8.57 2.38
N SER A 280 -0.96 7.61 3.25
CA SER A 280 -1.20 7.78 4.67
C SER A 280 -0.17 8.73 5.29
N GLU A 281 -0.51 9.24 6.46
CA GLU A 281 0.50 9.71 7.41
C GLU A 281 1.53 8.60 7.72
N LEU A 282 2.68 9.00 8.25
CA LEU A 282 3.71 8.03 8.64
C LEU A 282 3.35 7.34 9.94
N PHE A 283 3.46 6.02 9.93
CA PHE A 283 3.43 5.20 11.12
C PHE A 283 4.86 4.82 11.52
N SER A 284 5.10 4.62 12.82
CA SER A 284 6.41 4.21 13.33
C SER A 284 6.27 3.22 14.47
N ILE A 285 7.13 2.22 14.49
CA ILE A 285 7.36 1.39 15.68
C ILE A 285 8.36 2.15 16.56
N PRO A 286 7.95 2.64 17.76
CA PRO A 286 8.84 3.37 18.65
C PRO A 286 9.94 2.47 19.22
N GLU A 287 11.01 3.10 19.71
CA GLU A 287 12.06 2.37 20.43
C GLU A 287 11.65 2.11 21.88
N ASP A 288 10.87 3.03 22.46
CA ASP A 288 10.35 3.00 23.80
C ASP A 288 9.01 2.26 23.88
N ILE A 289 8.88 1.41 24.90
CA ILE A 289 7.65 0.64 25.11
C ILE A 289 6.50 1.52 25.65
N GLU A 290 6.79 2.69 26.23
CA GLU A 290 5.75 3.60 26.72
C GLU A 290 4.89 4.15 25.57
N SER A 291 5.43 4.26 24.36
CA SER A 291 4.72 4.71 23.16
C SER A 291 4.00 3.58 22.39
N PHE A 292 3.73 2.43 23.00
CA PHE A 292 3.19 1.25 22.31
C PHE A 292 1.87 1.49 21.57
N ASN A 293 1.08 2.50 21.94
CA ASN A 293 -0.12 2.91 21.19
C ASN A 293 0.17 3.17 19.71
N LYS A 294 1.33 3.73 19.36
CA LYS A 294 1.74 3.95 17.96
C LYS A 294 1.88 2.65 17.17
N VAL A 295 2.26 1.55 17.84
CA VAL A 295 2.31 0.21 17.25
C VAL A 295 0.90 -0.28 16.94
N ILE A 296 -0.05 -0.04 17.84
CA ILE A 296 -1.45 -0.44 17.66
C ILE A 296 -2.09 0.36 16.52
N GLU A 297 -1.83 1.66 16.41
CA GLU A 297 -2.26 2.49 15.29
C GLU A 297 -1.71 1.97 13.95
N LEU A 298 -0.41 1.63 13.91
CA LEU A 298 0.24 1.05 12.73
C LEU A 298 -0.40 -0.29 12.34
N ILE A 299 -0.55 -1.22 13.29
CA ILE A 299 -1.17 -2.54 13.03
C ILE A 299 -2.61 -2.36 12.53
N THR A 300 -3.37 -1.44 13.15
CA THR A 300 -4.74 -1.12 12.72
C THR A 300 -4.77 -0.65 11.27
N ALA A 301 -3.86 0.24 10.87
CA ALA A 301 -3.77 0.74 9.50
C ALA A 301 -3.44 -0.37 8.49
N VAL A 302 -2.55 -1.31 8.85
CA VAL A 302 -2.24 -2.47 7.99
C VAL A 302 -3.45 -3.40 7.84
N TRP A 303 -4.17 -3.70 8.93
CA TRP A 303 -5.40 -4.49 8.84
C TRP A 303 -6.47 -3.81 7.97
N LYS A 304 -6.67 -2.49 8.11
CA LYS A 304 -7.59 -1.73 7.23
C LYS A 304 -7.19 -1.85 5.76
N SER A 305 -5.90 -1.78 5.46
CA SER A 305 -5.39 -1.92 4.10
C SER A 305 -5.63 -3.32 3.50
N LYS A 306 -5.71 -4.38 4.32
CA LYS A 306 -6.15 -5.70 3.85
C LYS A 306 -7.63 -5.73 3.48
N VAL A 307 -8.50 -5.02 4.20
CA VAL A 307 -9.94 -5.09 3.93
C VAL A 307 -10.27 -4.57 2.53
N LEU A 308 -9.56 -3.54 2.07
CA LEU A 308 -9.65 -3.05 0.68
C LEU A 308 -9.42 -4.16 -0.33
N PHE A 309 -8.51 -5.07 -0.02
CA PHE A 309 -8.09 -6.13 -0.91
C PHE A 309 -9.10 -7.30 -0.95
N THR A 310 -9.79 -7.63 0.15
CA THR A 310 -10.77 -8.75 0.22
C THR A 310 -12.05 -8.53 -0.59
N LEU A 311 -12.37 -7.31 -0.99
CA LEU A 311 -13.60 -6.99 -1.73
C LEU A 311 -13.59 -7.47 -3.20
N TYR A 312 -12.42 -7.84 -3.73
CA TYR A 312 -12.23 -8.06 -5.18
C TYR A 312 -11.91 -9.52 -5.55
N ILE A 313 -12.09 -10.46 -4.62
CA ILE A 313 -11.50 -11.81 -4.64
C ILE A 313 -12.57 -12.87 -4.57
#